data_AF-A0A6J7NRD2-F1
#
_entry.id   AF-A0A6J7NRD2-F1
#
_cell.length_a   1.000
_cell.length_b   1.000
_cell.length_c   1.000
_cell.angle_alpha   90.00
_cell.angle_beta   90.00
_cell.angle_gamma   90.00
#
_symmetry.space_group_name_H-M   'P 1'
#
loop_
_entity.id
_entity.type
_entity.pdbx_description
1 polymer ?
#
loop_
_entity_poly.entity_id
_entity_poly.type
_entity_poly.pdbx_seq_one_letter_code
_entity_poly.pdbx_strand_id
1 'polypeptide(L)'
;MVALEEERDFLLRSLQDLEREHAAGDVDDADFEELKDDYTARAAAAIRAVEDRNATVKALRPERDWKRTALALVVVGFVAVGAGWVVFRNAGTRAPGQGLTGEARQDSANLILQAQGLTGQAQASLKAGDSAKALKQFENAVQAYDKALQLSPTNVEAMTYRGWVMHTIALSSEPSVGAQFDLKARQYLNDAIATDPTYSDARVFRAILERNAGEWAAAKVDLDAIDMNAIPLYMTQMVNGVKDDVAARRTS
;
A
#
# COMPACT_ATOMS: atom_id res chain seq x y z
N MET A 1 -19.99 25.42 -36.35
CA MET A 1 -20.61 24.25 -37.02
C MET A 1 -22.02 24.59 -37.46
N VAL A 2 -22.83 25.07 -36.51
CA VAL A 2 -24.26 25.37 -36.64
C VAL A 2 -24.57 26.50 -37.65
N ALA A 3 -23.84 27.62 -37.64
CA ALA A 3 -24.17 28.79 -38.47
C ALA A 3 -24.23 28.56 -40.00
N LEU A 4 -23.28 27.82 -40.59
CA LEU A 4 -23.27 27.56 -42.05
C LEU A 4 -24.32 26.53 -42.48
N GLU A 5 -24.67 25.59 -41.59
CA GLU A 5 -25.72 24.60 -41.86
C GLU A 5 -27.10 25.24 -41.71
N GLU A 6 -27.28 26.10 -40.69
CA GLU A 6 -28.47 26.91 -40.52
C GLU A 6 -28.71 27.85 -41.69
N GLU A 7 -27.67 28.51 -42.21
CA GLU A 7 -27.77 29.39 -43.37
C GLU A 7 -28.18 28.62 -44.64
N ARG A 8 -27.57 27.46 -44.92
CA ARG A 8 -28.00 26.58 -46.01
C ARG A 8 -29.46 26.18 -45.86
N ASP A 9 -29.85 25.72 -44.67
CA ASP A 9 -31.19 25.20 -44.42
C ASP A 9 -32.24 26.31 -44.45
N PHE A 10 -31.87 27.54 -44.10
CA PHE A 10 -32.70 28.73 -44.27
C PHE A 10 -32.91 29.03 -45.76
N LEU A 11 -31.84 29.12 -46.55
CA LEU A 11 -31.92 29.45 -47.99
C LEU A 11 -32.73 28.42 -48.78
N LEU A 12 -32.58 27.13 -48.48
CA LEU A 12 -33.36 26.06 -49.13
C LEU A 12 -34.86 26.13 -48.78
N ARG A 13 -35.18 26.52 -47.53
CA ARG A 13 -36.57 26.74 -47.12
C ARG A 13 -37.16 27.98 -47.78
N SER A 14 -36.41 29.08 -47.84
CA SER A 14 -36.83 30.31 -48.52
C SER A 14 -37.05 30.09 -50.02
N LEU A 15 -36.24 29.26 -50.68
CA LEU A 15 -36.45 28.89 -52.09
C LEU A 15 -37.77 28.12 -52.29
N GLN A 16 -38.05 27.14 -51.42
CA GLN A 16 -39.29 26.38 -51.44
C GLN A 16 -40.51 27.25 -51.13
N ASP A 17 -40.36 28.21 -50.21
CA ASP A 17 -41.43 29.15 -49.87
C ASP A 17 -41.72 30.08 -51.04
N LEU A 18 -40.68 30.62 -51.69
CA LEU A 18 -40.78 31.47 -52.88
C LEU A 18 -41.47 30.74 -54.05
N GLU A 19 -41.13 29.47 -54.30
CA GLU A 19 -41.79 28.65 -55.32
C GLU A 19 -43.30 28.44 -55.04
N ARG A 20 -43.69 28.35 -53.75
CA ARG A 20 -45.09 28.23 -53.36
C ARG A 20 -45.85 29.55 -53.51
N GLU A 21 -45.23 30.67 -53.13
CA GLU A 21 -45.82 32.01 -53.26
C GLU A 21 -46.01 32.39 -54.74
N HIS A 22 -45.05 32.06 -55.60
CA HIS A 22 -45.19 32.22 -57.06
C HIS A 22 -46.32 31.35 -57.63
N ALA A 23 -46.40 30.07 -57.24
CA ALA A 23 -47.48 29.17 -57.66
C ALA A 23 -48.88 29.62 -57.17
N ALA A 24 -48.95 30.35 -56.06
CA ALA A 24 -50.17 30.96 -55.55
C ALA A 24 -50.54 32.27 -56.25
N GLY A 25 -49.62 32.85 -57.04
CA GLY A 25 -49.78 34.13 -57.73
C GLY A 25 -49.52 35.35 -56.83
N ASP A 26 -48.89 35.15 -55.67
CA ASP A 26 -48.60 36.22 -54.70
C ASP A 26 -47.31 37.00 -55.06
N VAL A 27 -46.49 36.47 -55.98
CA VAL A 27 -45.24 37.07 -56.48
C VAL A 27 -45.29 37.06 -58.01
N ASP A 28 -44.86 38.15 -58.65
CA ASP A 28 -44.83 38.22 -60.12
C ASP A 28 -43.61 37.49 -60.73
N ASP A 29 -43.67 37.21 -62.03
CA ASP A 29 -42.66 36.41 -62.72
C ASP A 29 -41.27 37.08 -62.72
N ALA A 30 -41.19 38.41 -62.73
CA ALA A 30 -39.91 39.13 -62.79
C ALA A 30 -39.22 39.11 -61.42
N ASP A 31 -39.98 39.39 -60.35
CA ASP A 31 -39.51 39.36 -58.98
C ASP A 31 -39.16 37.92 -58.54
N PHE A 32 -39.92 36.92 -59.01
CA PHE A 32 -39.63 35.51 -58.75
C PHE A 32 -38.28 35.09 -59.33
N GLU A 33 -38.01 35.39 -60.60
CA GLU A 33 -36.76 34.98 -61.25
C GLU A 33 -35.54 35.68 -60.62
N GLU A 34 -35.64 36.98 -60.27
CA GLU A 34 -34.56 37.71 -59.60
C GLU A 34 -34.24 37.13 -58.21
N LEU A 35 -35.25 36.91 -57.37
CA LEU A 35 -35.08 36.36 -56.04
C LEU A 35 -34.59 34.91 -56.07
N LYS A 36 -35.12 34.10 -56.99
CA LYS A 36 -34.73 32.70 -57.17
C LYS A 36 -33.27 32.57 -57.58
N ASP A 37 -32.78 33.44 -58.47
CA ASP A 37 -31.38 33.44 -58.88
C ASP A 37 -30.43 33.78 -57.72
N ASP A 38 -30.75 34.80 -56.91
CA ASP A 38 -29.95 35.13 -55.71
C ASP A 38 -29.95 34.01 -54.67
N TYR A 39 -31.13 33.48 -54.33
CA TYR A 39 -31.25 32.38 -53.36
C TYR A 39 -30.53 31.13 -53.84
N THR A 40 -30.62 30.80 -55.13
CA THR A 40 -29.93 29.64 -55.72
C THR A 40 -28.42 29.81 -55.68
N ALA A 41 -27.91 30.99 -56.04
CA ALA A 41 -26.48 31.29 -55.99
C ALA A 41 -25.92 31.19 -54.56
N ARG A 42 -26.64 31.75 -53.58
CA ARG A 42 -26.26 31.72 -52.16
C ARG A 42 -26.35 30.33 -51.55
N ALA A 43 -27.40 29.57 -51.87
CA ALA A 43 -27.54 28.18 -51.41
C ALA A 43 -26.39 27.30 -51.93
N ALA A 44 -26.02 27.45 -53.21
CA ALA A 44 -24.89 26.72 -53.80
C ALA A 44 -23.56 27.06 -53.13
N ALA A 45 -23.34 28.34 -52.78
CA ALA A 45 -22.14 28.76 -52.04
C ALA A 45 -22.09 28.16 -50.62
N ALA A 46 -23.21 28.16 -49.89
CA ALA A 46 -23.29 27.59 -48.56
C ALA A 46 -23.05 26.07 -48.54
N ILE A 47 -23.59 25.34 -49.52
CA ILE A 47 -23.39 23.89 -49.66
C ILE A 47 -21.91 23.55 -49.85
N ARG A 48 -21.23 24.23 -50.79
CA ARG A 48 -19.79 24.02 -51.05
C ARG A 48 -18.93 24.29 -49.82
N ALA A 49 -19.24 25.36 -49.08
CA ALA A 49 -18.52 25.70 -47.85
C ALA A 49 -18.68 24.64 -46.74
N VAL A 50 -19.85 24.01 -46.63
CA VAL A 50 -20.09 22.89 -45.69
C VAL A 50 -19.31 21.64 -46.12
N GLU A 51 -19.26 21.33 -47.42
CA GLU A 51 -18.54 20.19 -47.98
C GLU A 51 -17.02 20.29 -47.79
N ASP A 52 -16.42 21.44 -48.13
CA ASP A 52 -14.98 21.70 -47.98
C ASP A 52 -14.55 21.62 -46.51
N ARG A 53 -15.37 22.16 -45.62
CA ARG A 53 -15.14 22.08 -44.18
C ARG A 53 -15.22 20.63 -43.69
N ASN A 54 -16.20 19.86 -44.15
CA ASN A 54 -16.34 18.45 -43.77
C ASN A 54 -15.16 17.60 -44.29
N ALA A 55 -14.65 17.90 -45.49
CA ALA A 55 -13.43 17.28 -46.02
C ALA A 55 -12.20 17.61 -45.16
N THR A 56 -12.07 18.87 -44.74
CA THR A 56 -10.97 19.33 -43.88
C THR A 56 -11.03 18.68 -42.49
N VAL A 57 -12.21 18.60 -41.88
CA VAL A 57 -12.43 17.92 -40.58
C VAL A 57 -12.13 16.43 -40.68
N LYS A 58 -12.47 15.79 -41.80
CA LYS A 58 -12.15 14.37 -42.05
C LYS A 58 -10.64 14.15 -42.19
N ALA A 59 -9.92 15.06 -42.84
CA ALA A 59 -8.46 15.00 -43.00
C ALA A 59 -7.69 15.23 -41.68
N LEU A 60 -8.25 16.00 -40.75
CA LEU A 60 -7.65 16.30 -39.45
C LEU A 60 -7.92 15.25 -38.37
N ARG A 61 -8.71 14.20 -38.65
CA ARG A 61 -8.91 13.09 -37.71
C ARG A 61 -7.72 12.12 -37.79
N PRO A 62 -6.88 12.01 -36.75
CA PRO A 62 -5.85 10.98 -36.74
C PRO A 62 -6.51 9.59 -36.72
N GLU A 63 -6.02 8.67 -37.55
CA GLU A 63 -6.44 7.27 -37.50
C GLU A 63 -5.98 6.66 -36.16
N ARG A 64 -6.89 6.61 -35.19
CA ARG A 64 -6.61 5.95 -33.91
C ARG A 64 -6.57 4.44 -34.15
N ASP A 65 -5.40 3.84 -34.00
CA ASP A 65 -5.18 2.39 -34.13
C ASP A 65 -5.92 1.64 -33.01
N TRP A 66 -7.20 1.41 -33.26
CA TRP A 66 -8.17 0.80 -32.34
C TRP A 66 -7.65 -0.54 -31.79
N LYS A 67 -6.82 -1.25 -32.56
CA LYS A 67 -6.23 -2.54 -32.15
C LYS A 67 -5.27 -2.37 -30.97
N ARG A 68 -4.48 -1.28 -30.92
CA ARG A 68 -3.57 -0.98 -29.80
C ARG A 68 -4.34 -0.55 -28.55
N THR A 69 -5.39 0.25 -28.71
CA THR A 69 -6.26 0.62 -27.58
C THR A 69 -7.06 -0.57 -27.04
N ALA A 70 -7.56 -1.45 -27.92
CA ALA A 70 -8.24 -2.67 -27.51
C ALA A 70 -7.28 -3.62 -26.79
N LEU A 71 -6.05 -3.80 -27.31
CA LEU A 71 -5.01 -4.59 -26.66
C LEU A 71 -4.63 -4.02 -25.29
N ALA A 72 -4.46 -2.71 -25.17
CA ALA A 72 -4.16 -2.07 -23.89
C ALA A 72 -5.29 -2.28 -22.87
N LEU A 73 -6.55 -2.16 -23.28
CA LEU A 73 -7.70 -2.42 -22.40
C LEU A 73 -7.79 -3.89 -21.98
N VAL A 74 -7.49 -4.84 -22.88
CA VAL A 74 -7.46 -6.27 -22.57
C VAL A 74 -6.32 -6.58 -21.60
N VAL A 75 -5.13 -6.02 -21.80
CA VAL A 75 -3.98 -6.20 -20.89
C VAL A 75 -4.29 -5.65 -19.50
N VAL A 76 -4.85 -4.44 -19.40
CA VAL A 76 -5.27 -3.86 -18.12
C VAL A 76 -6.35 -4.71 -17.45
N GLY A 77 -7.31 -5.21 -18.22
CA GLY A 77 -8.33 -6.15 -17.74
C GLY A 77 -7.72 -7.44 -17.19
N PHE A 78 -6.74 -8.03 -17.87
CA PHE A 78 -6.06 -9.25 -17.43
C PHE A 78 -5.22 -9.02 -16.17
N VAL A 79 -4.54 -7.87 -16.06
CA VAL A 79 -3.79 -7.52 -14.84
C VAL A 79 -4.74 -7.30 -13.67
N ALA A 80 -5.87 -6.63 -13.87
CA ALA A 80 -6.87 -6.42 -12.83
C ALA A 80 -7.53 -7.73 -12.36
N VAL A 81 -7.88 -8.62 -13.30
CA VAL A 81 -8.44 -9.94 -12.99
C VAL A 81 -7.40 -10.85 -12.33
N GLY A 82 -6.16 -10.85 -12.81
CA GLY A 82 -5.06 -11.63 -12.24
C GLY A 82 -4.70 -11.17 -10.82
N ALA A 83 -4.60 -9.87 -10.58
CA ALA A 83 -4.40 -9.31 -9.25
C ALA A 83 -5.58 -9.65 -8.32
N GLY A 84 -6.82 -9.54 -8.83
CA GLY A 84 -8.02 -9.95 -8.11
C GLY A 84 -8.04 -11.43 -7.72
N TRP A 85 -7.59 -12.32 -8.61
CA TRP A 85 -7.56 -13.76 -8.36
C TRP A 85 -6.47 -14.17 -7.36
N VAL A 86 -5.29 -13.53 -7.40
CA VAL A 86 -4.22 -13.76 -6.41
C VAL A 86 -4.64 -13.28 -5.02
N VAL A 87 -5.31 -12.11 -4.95
CA VAL A 87 -5.88 -11.62 -3.69
C VAL A 87 -6.99 -12.54 -3.19
N PHE A 88 -7.85 -13.06 -4.08
CA PHE A 88 -8.90 -14.01 -3.71
C PHE A 88 -8.37 -15.34 -3.17
N ARG A 89 -7.23 -15.84 -3.68
CA ARG A 89 -6.66 -17.11 -3.21
C ARG A 89 -5.95 -17.01 -1.86
N ASN A 90 -5.50 -15.82 -1.47
CA ASN A 90 -4.86 -15.56 -0.17
C ASN A 90 -5.80 -14.89 0.85
N ALA A 91 -6.90 -14.29 0.42
CA ALA A 91 -7.91 -13.73 1.32
C ALA A 91 -8.90 -14.82 1.73
N GLY A 92 -8.71 -15.35 2.95
CA GLY A 92 -9.76 -16.12 3.62
C GLY A 92 -11.08 -15.36 3.60
N THR A 93 -12.18 -16.09 3.37
CA THR A 93 -13.55 -15.57 3.29
C THR A 93 -13.85 -14.64 4.47
N ARG A 94 -14.09 -13.36 4.22
CA ARG A 94 -14.57 -12.40 5.23
C ARG A 94 -16.09 -12.39 5.23
N ALA A 95 -16.69 -12.64 6.38
CA ALA A 95 -18.13 -12.49 6.58
C ALA A 95 -18.51 -10.99 6.54
N PRO A 96 -19.67 -10.61 5.98
CA PRO A 96 -20.13 -9.23 6.01
C PRO A 96 -20.39 -8.80 7.46
N GLY A 97 -19.67 -7.77 7.94
CA GLY A 97 -19.88 -7.18 9.28
C GLY A 97 -18.63 -6.95 10.14
N GLN A 98 -17.46 -7.42 9.72
CA GLN A 98 -16.22 -7.28 10.49
C GLN A 98 -15.48 -5.98 10.17
N GLY A 99 -15.37 -5.10 11.17
CA GLY A 99 -14.75 -3.78 11.04
C GLY A 99 -13.25 -3.83 10.77
N LEU A 100 -12.80 -3.06 9.77
CA LEU A 100 -11.46 -3.12 9.15
C LEU A 100 -10.25 -2.92 10.07
N THR A 101 -10.40 -2.44 11.31
CA THR A 101 -9.25 -2.13 12.18
C THR A 101 -9.39 -2.58 13.64
N GLY A 102 -10.61 -2.78 14.15
CA GLY A 102 -10.83 -3.20 15.54
C GLY A 102 -10.42 -4.65 15.77
N GLU A 103 -10.91 -5.55 14.92
CA GLU A 103 -10.70 -7.00 15.03
C GLU A 103 -9.25 -7.38 14.73
N ALA A 104 -8.63 -6.81 13.68
CA ALA A 104 -7.23 -7.08 13.36
C ALA A 104 -6.25 -6.63 14.46
N ARG A 105 -6.53 -5.51 15.15
CA ARG A 105 -5.74 -5.09 16.32
C ARG A 105 -5.97 -6.02 17.51
N GLN A 106 -7.20 -6.44 17.74
CA GLN A 106 -7.55 -7.39 18.81
C GLN A 106 -6.90 -8.76 18.57
N ASP A 107 -6.87 -9.23 17.33
CA ASP A 107 -6.20 -10.46 16.92
C ASP A 107 -4.69 -10.37 17.10
N SER A 108 -4.08 -9.24 16.72
CA SER A 108 -2.65 -8.99 16.97
C SER A 108 -2.32 -9.01 18.47
N ALA A 109 -3.13 -8.32 19.29
CA ALA A 109 -2.95 -8.32 20.75
C ALA A 109 -3.09 -9.71 21.36
N ASN A 110 -4.06 -10.52 20.90
CA ASN A 110 -4.24 -11.91 21.35
C ASN A 110 -3.03 -12.77 20.99
N LEU A 111 -2.45 -12.59 19.80
CA LEU A 111 -1.24 -13.30 19.38
C LEU A 111 -0.01 -12.91 20.20
N ILE A 112 0.14 -11.62 20.54
CA ILE A 112 1.21 -11.15 21.44
C ILE A 112 1.07 -11.79 22.82
N LEU A 113 -0.13 -11.78 23.40
CA LEU A 113 -0.41 -12.42 24.68
C LEU A 113 -0.13 -13.94 24.64
N GLN A 114 -0.51 -14.62 23.55
CA GLN A 114 -0.19 -16.03 23.34
C GLN A 114 1.33 -16.26 23.30
N ALA A 115 2.07 -15.42 22.58
CA ALA A 115 3.52 -15.50 22.46
C ALA A 115 4.23 -15.28 23.80
N GLN A 116 3.77 -14.33 24.60
CA GLN A 116 4.26 -14.09 25.97
C GLN A 116 3.99 -15.31 26.87
N GLY A 117 2.79 -15.89 26.80
CA GLY A 117 2.45 -17.12 27.51
C GLY A 117 3.37 -18.29 27.14
N LEU A 118 3.65 -18.48 25.85
CA LEU A 118 4.58 -19.49 25.36
C LEU A 118 6.02 -19.24 25.83
N THR A 119 6.45 -17.98 25.87
CA THR A 119 7.77 -17.58 26.38
C THR A 119 7.91 -17.90 27.86
N GLY A 120 6.89 -17.59 28.67
CA GLY A 120 6.87 -17.94 30.09
C GLY A 120 6.88 -19.45 30.34
N GLN A 121 6.14 -20.22 29.53
CA GLN A 121 6.19 -21.68 29.59
C GLN A 121 7.58 -22.23 29.21
N ALA A 122 8.22 -21.66 28.19
CA ALA A 122 9.57 -22.03 27.78
C ALA A 122 10.59 -21.81 28.90
N GLN A 123 10.52 -20.66 29.55
CA GLN A 123 11.37 -20.35 30.71
C GLN A 123 11.12 -21.31 31.88
N ALA A 124 9.86 -21.68 32.14
CA ALA A 124 9.54 -22.67 33.16
C ALA A 124 10.10 -24.05 32.80
N SER A 125 10.02 -24.46 31.53
CA SER A 125 10.62 -25.70 31.03
C SER A 125 12.15 -25.71 31.15
N LEU A 126 12.84 -24.60 30.86
CA LEU A 126 14.28 -24.47 31.10
C LEU A 126 14.62 -24.67 32.59
N LYS A 127 13.86 -24.03 33.49
CA LYS A 127 14.06 -24.18 34.95
C LYS A 127 13.83 -25.62 35.41
N ALA A 128 12.96 -26.36 34.74
CA ALA A 128 12.72 -27.79 34.98
C ALA A 128 13.75 -28.71 34.29
N GLY A 129 14.71 -28.17 33.53
CA GLY A 129 15.73 -28.94 32.80
C GLY A 129 15.28 -29.51 31.45
N ASP A 130 14.07 -29.18 30.99
CA ASP A 130 13.51 -29.67 29.73
C ASP A 130 13.78 -28.68 28.58
N SER A 131 15.04 -28.67 28.12
CA SER A 131 15.51 -27.75 27.08
C SER A 131 14.84 -27.98 25.72
N ALA A 132 14.49 -29.22 25.39
CA ALA A 132 13.81 -29.55 24.14
C ALA A 132 12.39 -28.98 24.10
N LYS A 133 11.64 -29.11 25.20
CA LYS A 133 10.31 -28.51 25.32
C LYS A 133 10.38 -26.99 25.32
N ALA A 134 11.37 -26.42 26.00
CA ALA A 134 11.58 -24.98 26.02
C ALA A 134 11.84 -24.44 24.61
N LEU A 135 12.74 -25.06 23.84
CA LEU A 135 13.03 -24.66 22.46
C LEU A 135 11.78 -24.67 21.59
N LYS A 136 10.99 -25.75 21.65
CA LYS A 136 9.71 -25.84 20.92
C LYS A 136 8.75 -24.72 21.30
N GLN A 137 8.70 -24.33 22.57
CA GLN A 137 7.83 -23.25 23.04
C GLN A 137 8.33 -21.88 22.59
N PHE A 138 9.65 -21.64 22.56
CA PHE A 138 10.23 -20.43 21.99
C PHE A 138 9.95 -20.33 20.49
N GLU A 139 10.10 -21.41 19.72
CA GLU A 139 9.76 -21.45 18.29
C GLU A 139 8.28 -21.10 18.05
N ASN A 140 7.38 -21.66 18.85
CA ASN A 140 5.95 -21.33 18.78
C ASN A 140 5.69 -19.85 19.15
N ALA A 141 6.42 -19.30 20.12
CA ALA A 141 6.32 -17.88 20.49
C ALA A 141 6.76 -16.98 19.33
N VAL A 142 7.87 -17.30 18.65
CA VAL A 142 8.32 -16.58 17.45
C VAL A 142 7.24 -16.62 16.36
N GLN A 143 6.62 -17.77 16.11
CA GLN A 143 5.53 -17.89 15.12
C GLN A 143 4.30 -17.04 15.48
N ALA A 144 3.95 -16.95 16.76
CA ALA A 144 2.85 -16.10 17.22
C ALA A 144 3.18 -14.62 17.04
N TYR A 145 4.40 -14.18 17.38
CA TYR A 145 4.85 -12.81 17.10
C TYR A 145 4.92 -12.51 15.60
N ASP A 146 5.35 -13.47 14.76
CA ASP A 146 5.35 -13.31 13.30
C ASP A 146 3.95 -13.02 12.77
N LYS A 147 2.94 -13.76 13.24
CA LYS A 147 1.54 -13.50 12.88
C LYS A 147 1.07 -12.15 13.42
N ALA A 148 1.43 -11.79 14.65
CA ALA A 148 1.07 -10.50 15.22
C ALA A 148 1.62 -9.32 14.40
N LEU A 149 2.87 -9.44 13.92
CA LEU A 149 3.54 -8.47 13.07
C LEU A 149 2.99 -8.45 11.64
N GLN A 150 2.46 -9.55 11.12
CA GLN A 150 1.71 -9.52 9.84
C GLN A 150 0.44 -8.66 9.95
N LEU A 151 -0.23 -8.70 11.11
CA LEU A 151 -1.44 -7.92 11.37
C LEU A 151 -1.13 -6.46 11.78
N SER A 152 -0.01 -6.24 12.46
CA SER A 152 0.43 -4.93 12.94
C SER A 152 1.95 -4.78 12.74
N PRO A 153 2.40 -4.44 11.52
CA PRO A 153 3.81 -4.46 11.15
C PRO A 153 4.72 -3.51 11.92
N THR A 154 4.15 -2.50 12.57
CA THR A 154 4.88 -1.50 13.37
C THR A 154 4.65 -1.67 14.87
N ASN A 155 4.15 -2.83 15.31
CA ASN A 155 3.92 -3.08 16.74
C ASN A 155 5.27 -3.27 17.45
N VAL A 156 5.66 -2.26 18.23
CA VAL A 156 6.96 -2.16 18.91
C VAL A 156 7.14 -3.28 19.94
N GLU A 157 6.09 -3.61 20.70
CA GLU A 157 6.10 -4.70 21.68
C GLU A 157 6.40 -6.04 20.99
N ALA A 158 5.69 -6.35 19.91
CA ALA A 158 5.90 -7.58 19.15
C ALA A 158 7.30 -7.66 18.54
N MET A 159 7.84 -6.58 17.95
CA MET A 159 9.22 -6.54 17.47
C MET A 159 10.22 -6.81 18.60
N THR A 160 10.05 -6.10 19.72
CA THR A 160 10.96 -6.15 20.87
C THR A 160 11.03 -7.55 21.47
N TYR A 161 9.88 -8.11 21.84
CA TYR A 161 9.83 -9.40 22.51
C TYR A 161 10.14 -10.57 21.55
N ARG A 162 9.83 -10.44 20.26
CA ARG A 162 10.28 -11.41 19.26
C ARG A 162 11.80 -11.44 19.13
N GLY A 163 12.43 -10.26 19.05
CA GLY A 163 13.89 -10.14 19.04
C GLY A 163 14.52 -10.78 20.28
N TRP A 164 13.95 -10.53 21.46
CA TRP A 164 14.40 -11.14 22.70
C TRP A 164 14.29 -12.68 22.72
N VAL A 165 13.17 -13.22 22.24
CA VAL A 165 13.01 -14.68 22.13
C VAL A 165 14.02 -15.27 21.14
N MET A 166 14.28 -14.60 20.01
CA MET A 166 15.32 -15.04 19.07
C MET A 166 16.71 -15.06 19.70
N HIS A 167 17.09 -14.03 20.46
CA HIS A 167 18.35 -14.02 21.20
C HIS A 167 18.41 -15.15 22.24
N THR A 168 17.29 -15.42 22.93
CA THR A 168 17.22 -16.53 23.90
C THR A 168 17.43 -17.90 23.22
N ILE A 169 16.87 -18.09 22.03
CA ILE A 169 17.12 -19.28 21.20
C ILE A 169 18.60 -19.33 20.81
N ALA A 170 19.19 -18.20 20.41
CA ALA A 170 20.59 -18.13 20.00
C ALA A 170 21.55 -18.58 21.10
N LEU A 171 21.33 -18.11 22.34
CA LEU A 171 22.13 -18.48 23.51
C LEU A 171 22.09 -19.99 23.84
N SER A 172 21.07 -20.70 23.36
CA SER A 172 20.89 -22.15 23.58
C SER A 172 21.21 -22.99 22.34
N SER A 173 21.68 -22.35 21.26
CA SER A 173 21.91 -22.98 19.96
C SER A 173 23.41 -23.18 19.68
N GLU A 174 23.71 -24.06 18.72
CA GLU A 174 25.06 -24.14 18.15
C GLU A 174 25.52 -22.76 17.62
N PRO A 175 26.79 -22.38 17.76
CA PRO A 175 27.24 -21.01 17.49
C PRO A 175 26.87 -20.45 16.10
N SER A 176 26.95 -21.27 15.05
CA SER A 176 26.61 -20.85 13.68
C SER A 176 25.11 -20.61 13.47
N VAL A 177 24.27 -21.34 14.20
CA VAL A 177 22.81 -21.18 14.20
C VAL A 177 22.45 -19.97 15.08
N GLY A 178 23.06 -19.88 16.27
CA GLY A 178 22.87 -18.77 17.18
C GLY A 178 23.19 -17.41 16.56
N ALA A 179 24.30 -17.31 15.83
CA ALA A 179 24.67 -16.09 15.13
C ALA A 179 23.59 -15.58 14.15
N GLN A 180 22.86 -16.48 13.49
CA GLN A 180 21.76 -16.10 12.58
C GLN A 180 20.54 -15.57 13.35
N PHE A 181 20.23 -16.19 14.49
CA PHE A 181 19.17 -15.71 15.37
C PHE A 181 19.53 -14.36 15.99
N ASP A 182 20.78 -14.15 16.41
CA ASP A 182 21.24 -12.88 16.96
C ASP A 182 21.24 -11.75 15.93
N LEU A 183 21.62 -12.03 14.69
CA LEU A 183 21.54 -11.04 13.61
C LEU A 183 20.10 -10.57 13.39
N LYS A 184 19.14 -11.51 13.38
CA LYS A 184 17.71 -11.16 13.29
C LYS A 184 17.23 -10.46 14.55
N ALA A 185 17.59 -10.93 15.74
CA ALA A 185 17.23 -10.31 17.01
C ALA A 185 17.65 -8.84 17.06
N ARG A 186 18.91 -8.57 16.72
CA ARG A 186 19.46 -7.21 16.62
C ARG A 186 18.68 -6.36 15.62
N GLN A 187 18.32 -6.90 14.45
CA GLN A 187 17.50 -6.18 13.47
C GLN A 187 16.14 -5.78 14.05
N TYR A 188 15.40 -6.71 14.66
CA TYR A 188 14.09 -6.40 15.24
C TYR A 188 14.17 -5.37 16.39
N LEU A 189 15.22 -5.45 17.20
CA LEU A 189 15.44 -4.48 18.28
C LEU A 189 15.80 -3.10 17.73
N ASN A 190 16.58 -3.04 16.65
CA ASN A 190 16.84 -1.79 15.93
C ASN A 190 15.56 -1.18 15.36
N ASP A 191 14.73 -2.00 14.71
CA ASP A 191 13.47 -1.56 14.10
C ASP A 191 12.47 -1.08 15.18
N ALA A 192 12.41 -1.76 16.33
CA ALA A 192 11.61 -1.35 17.48
C ALA A 192 12.06 0.04 18.01
N ILE A 193 13.36 0.22 18.23
CA ILE A 193 13.93 1.49 18.73
C ILE A 193 13.76 2.62 17.71
N ALA A 194 13.84 2.32 16.42
CA ALA A 194 13.59 3.30 15.35
C ALA A 194 12.11 3.70 15.28
N THR A 195 11.20 2.77 15.55
CA THR A 195 9.74 2.99 15.54
C THR A 195 9.30 3.77 16.77
N ASP A 196 9.78 3.40 17.95
CA ASP A 196 9.54 4.12 19.21
C ASP A 196 10.83 4.21 20.05
N PRO A 197 11.55 5.34 19.95
CA PRO A 197 12.75 5.58 20.74
C PRO A 197 12.51 5.73 22.25
N THR A 198 11.27 5.70 22.74
CA THR A 198 10.98 5.77 24.18
C THR A 198 10.70 4.40 24.79
N TYR A 199 10.52 3.37 23.96
CA TYR A 199 10.25 2.00 24.40
C TYR A 199 11.51 1.33 24.99
N SER A 200 11.67 1.48 26.31
CA SER A 200 12.91 1.14 27.00
C SER A 200 13.24 -0.36 26.99
N ASP A 201 12.25 -1.25 26.95
CA ASP A 201 12.46 -2.70 26.86
C ASP A 201 13.34 -3.09 25.66
N ALA A 202 13.16 -2.42 24.51
CA ALA A 202 13.97 -2.70 23.31
C ALA A 202 15.43 -2.37 23.53
N ARG A 203 15.73 -1.27 24.24
CA ARG A 203 17.09 -0.90 24.63
C ARG A 203 17.67 -1.85 25.66
N VAL A 204 16.87 -2.29 26.64
CA VAL A 204 17.30 -3.30 27.63
C VAL A 204 17.78 -4.56 26.91
N PHE A 205 16.95 -5.10 26.02
CA PHE A 205 17.27 -6.33 25.30
C PHE A 205 18.43 -6.15 24.31
N ARG A 206 18.52 -5.02 23.61
CA ARG A 206 19.66 -4.74 22.73
C ARG A 206 20.95 -4.59 23.52
N ALA A 207 20.94 -3.89 24.66
CA ALA A 207 22.11 -3.78 25.54
C ALA A 207 22.61 -5.15 26.01
N ILE A 208 21.71 -6.05 26.38
CA ILE A 208 22.06 -7.43 26.78
C ILE A 208 22.69 -8.19 25.61
N LEU A 209 22.09 -8.11 24.43
CA LEU A 209 22.58 -8.76 23.21
C LEU A 209 23.98 -8.25 22.85
N GLU A 210 24.18 -6.94 22.82
CA GLU A 210 25.48 -6.33 22.50
C GLU A 210 26.54 -6.67 23.55
N ARG A 211 26.18 -6.67 24.83
CA ARG A 211 27.06 -7.13 25.91
C ARG A 211 27.48 -8.58 25.70
N ASN A 212 26.55 -9.47 25.34
CA ASN A 212 26.85 -10.88 25.06
C ASN A 212 27.76 -11.04 23.83
N ALA A 213 27.62 -10.17 22.83
CA ALA A 213 28.49 -10.12 21.66
C ALA A 213 29.89 -9.51 21.93
N GLY A 214 30.12 -8.96 23.13
CA GLY A 214 31.35 -8.24 23.47
C GLY A 214 31.41 -6.80 22.93
N GLU A 215 30.29 -6.27 22.45
CA GLU A 215 30.13 -4.92 21.93
C GLU A 215 29.82 -3.93 23.05
N TRP A 216 30.74 -3.82 24.03
CA TRP A 216 30.55 -3.07 25.28
C TRP A 216 30.19 -1.60 25.06
N ALA A 217 30.75 -0.96 24.03
CA ALA A 217 30.47 0.42 23.70
C ALA A 217 29.02 0.59 23.21
N ALA A 218 28.53 -0.30 22.36
CA ALA A 218 27.15 -0.28 21.87
C ALA A 218 26.17 -0.55 23.03
N ALA A 219 26.47 -1.53 23.88
CA ALA A 219 25.68 -1.81 25.07
C ALA A 219 25.58 -0.57 25.98
N LYS A 220 26.69 0.16 26.18
CA LYS A 220 26.69 1.40 26.97
C LYS A 220 25.75 2.47 26.42
N VAL A 221 25.73 2.67 25.09
CA VAL A 221 24.83 3.66 24.46
C VAL A 221 23.38 3.37 24.82
N ASP A 222 22.97 2.11 24.75
CA ASP A 222 21.61 1.73 25.12
C ASP A 222 21.35 1.91 26.61
N LEU A 223 22.27 1.48 27.48
CA LEU A 223 22.12 1.57 28.94
C LEU A 223 21.97 3.01 29.44
N ASP A 224 22.63 3.97 28.79
CA ASP A 224 22.56 5.39 29.12
C ASP A 224 21.21 6.01 28.68
N ALA A 225 20.53 5.39 27.71
CA ALA A 225 19.27 5.87 27.13
C ALA A 225 18.01 5.12 27.64
N ILE A 226 18.17 4.18 28.58
CA ILE A 226 17.04 3.50 29.24
C ILE A 226 16.41 4.42 30.28
N ASP A 227 15.09 4.63 30.19
CA ASP A 227 14.33 5.19 31.30
C ASP A 227 14.02 4.08 32.31
N MET A 228 14.71 4.12 33.45
CA MET A 228 14.57 3.12 34.51
C MET A 228 13.17 3.11 35.15
N ASN A 229 12.37 4.19 35.00
CA ASN A 229 11.00 4.25 35.50
C ASN A 229 9.98 3.65 34.50
N ALA A 230 10.39 3.49 33.24
CA ALA A 230 9.54 2.98 32.16
C ALA A 230 9.68 1.46 31.95
N ILE A 231 10.57 0.80 32.70
CA ILE A 231 10.78 -0.66 32.59
C ILE A 231 10.16 -1.42 33.77
N PRO A 232 9.73 -2.67 33.58
CA PRO A 232 9.28 -3.52 34.68
C PRO A 232 10.40 -3.78 35.71
N LEU A 233 10.03 -3.92 36.98
CA LEU A 233 10.98 -4.13 38.09
C LEU A 233 11.93 -5.32 37.88
N TYR A 234 11.46 -6.38 37.22
CA TYR A 234 12.30 -7.55 36.94
C TYR A 234 13.45 -7.23 35.95
N MET A 235 13.26 -6.25 35.07
CA MET A 235 14.31 -5.81 34.14
C MET A 235 15.35 -4.90 34.81
N THR A 236 15.00 -4.21 35.91
CA THR A 236 15.92 -3.34 36.64
C THR A 236 17.18 -4.10 37.07
N GLN A 237 17.03 -5.33 37.56
CA GLN A 237 18.17 -6.18 37.94
C GLN A 237 19.00 -6.60 36.72
N MET A 238 18.36 -6.88 35.59
CA MET A 238 19.06 -7.20 34.34
C MET A 238 19.91 -6.00 33.89
N VAL A 239 19.34 -4.80 33.86
CA VAL A 239 20.05 -3.57 33.48
C VAL A 239 21.24 -3.29 34.38
N ASN A 240 21.08 -3.42 35.69
CA ASN A 240 22.17 -3.19 36.63
C ASN A 240 23.32 -4.18 36.42
N GLY A 241 23.02 -5.47 36.21
CA GLY A 241 24.04 -6.47 35.90
C GLY A 241 24.82 -6.14 34.62
N VAL A 242 24.14 -5.71 33.56
CA VAL A 242 24.81 -5.30 32.31
C VAL A 242 25.66 -4.04 32.52
N LYS A 243 25.20 -3.07 33.32
CA LYS A 243 25.99 -1.87 33.68
C LYS A 243 27.29 -2.24 34.40
N ASP A 244 27.23 -3.17 35.33
CA ASP A 244 28.40 -3.64 36.07
C ASP A 244 29.41 -4.34 35.14
N ASP A 245 28.93 -5.23 34.26
CA ASP A 245 29.77 -5.91 33.27
C ASP A 245 30.48 -4.92 32.33
N VAL A 246 29.75 -3.93 31.83
CA VAL A 246 30.28 -2.87 30.95
C VAL A 246 31.30 -2.00 31.68
N ALA A 247 31.06 -1.67 32.96
CA ALA A 247 31.99 -0.89 33.77
C ALA A 247 33.30 -1.65 34.01
N ALA A 248 33.23 -2.94 34.35
CA ALA A 248 34.39 -3.77 34.61
C ALA A 248 35.31 -3.91 33.38
N ARG A 249 34.74 -3.98 32.18
CA ARG A 249 35.51 -4.08 30.92
C ARG A 249 36.14 -2.77 30.46
N ARG A 250 35.67 -1.62 30.95
CA ARG A 250 36.32 -0.32 30.70
C ARG A 250 37.60 -0.14 31.51
N THR A 251 37.80 -0.94 32.57
CA THR A 251 38.95 -0.87 33.48
C THR A 251 40.05 -1.90 33.20
N SER A 252 39.83 -2.84 32.26
CA SER A 252 40.79 -3.88 31.85
C SER A 252 41.46 -3.53 30.53
#